data_AF-A0A946WGW8-F1
#
_entry.id   AF-A0A946WGW8-F1
#
_cell.length_a   1.000
_cell.length_b   1.000
_cell.length_c   1.000
_cell.angle_alpha   90.00
_cell.angle_beta   90.00
_cell.angle_gamma   90.00
#
_symmetry.space_group_name_H-M   'P 1'
#
loop_
_entity.id
_entity.type
_entity.pdbx_description
1 polymer ?
#
loop_
_entity_poly.entity_id
_entity_poly.type
_entity_poly.pdbx_seq_one_letter_code
_entity_poly.pdbx_strand_id
1 'polypeptide(L)'
;MKQDSINSEPIPSVLKHIMKKYPTISKVEASNKALAMERRYAEANKGRDDKRNIECQKQWDRALQKENDHWALEVLSGDALGEYFNVIKD
;
A
#
# COMPACT_ATOMS: atom_id res chain seq x y z
N MET A 1 -10.67 15.69 -4.44
CA MET A 1 -10.53 14.22 -4.45
C MET A 1 -11.74 13.66 -5.17
N LYS A 2 -11.55 13.10 -6.36
CA LYS A 2 -12.66 12.49 -7.10
C LYS A 2 -12.95 11.13 -6.45
N GLN A 3 -14.23 10.91 -6.18
CA GLN A 3 -14.74 9.65 -5.68
C GLN A 3 -14.67 8.68 -6.86
N ASP A 4 -13.73 7.75 -6.83
CA ASP A 4 -13.64 6.66 -7.81
C ASP A 4 -14.80 5.68 -7.55
N SER A 5 -16.03 6.13 -7.83
CA SER A 5 -17.21 5.28 -7.92
C SER A 5 -17.27 4.68 -9.32
N ILE A 6 -16.31 3.82 -9.66
CA ILE A 6 -16.31 3.08 -10.92
C ILE A 6 -16.36 1.60 -10.56
N ASN A 7 -17.58 1.05 -10.53
CA ASN A 7 -17.88 -0.38 -10.70
C ASN A 7 -16.91 -1.37 -10.01
N SER A 8 -16.58 -1.12 -8.74
CA SER A 8 -15.83 -2.08 -7.94
C SER A 8 -16.68 -3.33 -7.76
N GLU A 9 -16.25 -4.47 -8.31
CA GLU A 9 -16.85 -5.75 -7.95
C GLU A 9 -16.46 -6.09 -6.50
N PRO A 10 -17.40 -6.58 -5.67
CA PRO A 10 -17.07 -7.02 -4.32
C PRO A 10 -16.14 -8.23 -4.37
N ILE A 11 -15.31 -8.37 -3.33
CA ILE A 11 -14.46 -9.54 -3.13
C ILE A 11 -15.35 -10.80 -3.17
N PRO A 12 -15.03 -11.81 -4.01
CA PRO A 12 -15.91 -12.95 -4.23
C PRO A 12 -16.31 -13.71 -2.96
N SER A 13 -15.41 -13.80 -1.97
CA SER A 13 -15.68 -14.45 -0.69
C SER A 13 -16.69 -13.67 0.17
N VAL A 14 -16.63 -12.34 0.15
CA VAL A 14 -17.59 -11.47 0.84
C VAL A 14 -18.95 -11.53 0.16
N LEU A 15 -19.00 -11.45 -1.17
CA LEU A 15 -20.24 -11.62 -1.92
C LEU A 15 -20.91 -12.97 -1.65
N LYS A 16 -20.14 -14.06 -1.68
CA LYS A 16 -20.63 -15.41 -1.35
C LYS A 16 -21.18 -15.47 0.07
N HIS A 17 -20.53 -14.82 1.04
CA HIS A 17 -21.03 -14.75 2.41
C HIS A 17 -22.38 -14.02 2.48
N ILE A 18 -22.51 -12.87 1.82
CA ILE A 18 -23.75 -12.10 1.77
C ILE A 18 -24.88 -12.91 1.12
N MET A 19 -24.63 -13.54 -0.03
CA MET A 19 -25.63 -14.37 -0.72
C MET A 19 -26.06 -15.58 0.10
N LYS A 20 -25.16 -16.18 0.89
CA LYS A 20 -25.50 -17.28 1.82
C LYS A 20 -26.35 -16.79 3.00
N LYS A 21 -26.05 -15.60 3.53
CA LYS A 21 -26.75 -15.02 4.69
C LYS A 21 -28.12 -14.45 4.32
N TYR A 22 -28.25 -13.94 3.10
CA TYR A 22 -29.47 -13.34 2.56
C TYR A 22 -29.78 -14.02 1.21
N PRO A 23 -30.41 -15.21 1.20
CA PRO A 23 -30.63 -15.95 -0.03
C PRO A 23 -31.73 -15.34 -0.92
N THR A 24 -32.58 -14.47 -0.37
CA THR A 24 -33.75 -13.89 -1.05
C THR A 24 -33.47 -12.55 -1.72
N ILE A 25 -32.32 -11.92 -1.46
CA ILE A 25 -31.99 -10.62 -2.06
C ILE A 25 -31.45 -10.78 -3.47
N SER A 26 -31.62 -9.74 -4.29
CA SER A 26 -31.09 -9.75 -5.65
C SER A 26 -29.56 -9.73 -5.66
N LYS A 27 -28.95 -10.17 -6.78
CA LYS A 27 -27.49 -10.11 -6.96
C LYS A 27 -26.95 -8.69 -6.83
N VAL A 28 -27.67 -7.69 -7.35
CA VAL A 28 -27.29 -6.26 -7.25
C VAL A 28 -27.29 -5.81 -5.79
N GLU A 29 -28.32 -6.17 -5.03
CA GLU A 29 -28.41 -5.81 -3.62
C GLU A 29 -27.35 -6.53 -2.78
N ALA A 30 -27.06 -7.80 -3.08
CA ALA A 30 -25.97 -8.55 -2.46
C ALA A 30 -24.61 -7.89 -2.72
N SER A 31 -24.34 -7.44 -3.95
CA SER A 31 -23.12 -6.72 -4.29
C SER A 31 -22.99 -5.40 -3.53
N ASN A 32 -24.06 -4.61 -3.45
CA ASN A 32 -24.06 -3.35 -2.72
C ASN A 32 -23.78 -3.56 -1.21
N LYS A 33 -24.36 -4.60 -0.60
CA LYS A 33 -24.10 -4.96 0.80
C LYS A 33 -22.65 -5.44 1.01
N ALA A 34 -22.10 -6.23 0.09
CA ALA A 34 -20.72 -6.69 0.15
C ALA A 34 -19.73 -5.52 0.08
N LEU A 35 -19.91 -4.61 -0.88
CA LEU A 35 -19.09 -3.40 -1.00
C LEU A 35 -19.19 -2.47 0.22
N ALA A 36 -20.38 -2.38 0.84
CA ALA A 36 -20.53 -1.62 2.08
C ALA A 36 -19.79 -2.27 3.26
N MET A 37 -19.78 -3.61 3.33
CA MET A 37 -19.04 -4.35 4.36
C MET A 37 -17.52 -4.18 4.19
N GLU A 38 -17.03 -4.27 2.95
CA GLU A 38 -15.61 -4.05 2.61
C GLU A 38 -15.17 -2.63 2.93
N ARG A 39 -15.97 -1.61 2.57
CA ARG A 39 -15.67 -0.21 2.92
C ARG A 39 -15.57 0.00 4.43
N ARG A 40 -16.50 -0.54 5.21
CA ARG A 40 -16.44 -0.46 6.68
C ARG A 40 -15.20 -1.14 7.25
N TYR A 41 -14.82 -2.29 6.69
CA TYR A 41 -13.61 -2.98 7.11
C TYR A 41 -12.36 -2.16 6.77
N ALA A 42 -12.28 -1.59 5.57
CA ALA A 42 -11.17 -0.72 5.17
C ALA A 42 -11.10 0.53 6.05
N GLU A 43 -12.23 1.20 6.32
CA GLU A 43 -12.29 2.38 7.19
C GLU A 43 -11.83 2.07 8.62
N ALA A 44 -12.29 0.95 9.20
CA ALA A 44 -11.89 0.51 10.54
C ALA A 44 -10.39 0.18 10.64
N ASN A 45 -9.78 -0.27 9.55
CA ASN A 45 -8.36 -0.65 9.51
C ASN A 45 -7.45 0.43 8.92
N LYS A 46 -8.01 1.54 8.41
CA LYS A 46 -7.26 2.59 7.72
C LYS A 46 -6.05 3.08 8.51
N GLY A 47 -6.22 3.38 9.80
CA GLY A 47 -5.10 3.85 10.63
C GLY A 47 -3.99 2.81 10.86
N ARG A 48 -4.31 1.51 10.84
CA ARG A 48 -3.31 0.45 10.91
C ARG A 48 -2.60 0.28 9.57
N ASP A 49 -3.35 0.33 8.48
CA ASP A 49 -2.82 0.13 7.14
C ASP A 49 -1.95 1.33 6.71
N ASP A 50 -2.33 2.55 7.08
CA ASP A 50 -1.51 3.77 6.89
C ASP A 50 -0.18 3.65 7.65
N LYS A 51 -0.20 3.20 8.92
CA LYS A 51 1.02 2.95 9.70
C LYS A 51 1.89 1.87 9.05
N ARG A 52 1.28 0.79 8.55
CA ARG A 52 2.01 -0.28 7.86
C ARG A 52 2.66 0.23 6.59
N ASN A 53 1.96 1.02 5.79
CA ASN A 53 2.51 1.61 4.56
C ASN A 53 3.70 2.52 4.85
N ILE A 54 3.60 3.37 5.89
CA ILE A 54 4.72 4.23 6.31
C ILE A 54 5.94 3.39 6.72
N GLU A 55 5.73 2.32 7.49
CA GLU A 55 6.83 1.46 7.93
C GLU A 55 7.46 0.69 6.77
N CYS A 56 6.63 0.15 5.86
CA CYS A 56 7.12 -0.49 4.64
C CYS A 56 7.93 0.51 3.79
N GLN A 57 7.44 1.74 3.61
CA GLN A 57 8.18 2.77 2.86
C GLN A 57 9.55 3.05 3.49
N LYS A 58 9.61 3.23 4.82
CA LYS A 58 10.90 3.41 5.52
C LYS A 58 11.86 2.25 5.33
N GLN A 59 11.36 1.02 5.31
CA GLN A 59 12.19 -0.17 5.08
C GLN A 59 12.71 -0.22 3.64
N TRP A 60 11.85 0.11 2.67
CA TRP A 60 12.25 0.25 1.27
C TRP A 60 13.29 1.34 1.08
N ASP A 61 13.09 2.53 1.65
CA ASP A 61 14.04 3.64 1.54
C ASP A 61 15.40 3.27 2.16
N ARG A 62 15.41 2.58 3.30
CA ARG A 62 16.65 2.08 3.92
C ARG A 62 17.35 1.03 3.06
N ALA A 63 16.61 0.11 2.47
CA ALA A 63 17.17 -0.90 1.59
C ALA A 63 17.79 -0.25 0.34
N LEU A 64 17.07 0.68 -0.27
CA LEU A 64 17.52 1.43 -1.43
C LEU A 64 18.77 2.26 -1.13
N GLN A 65 18.81 2.95 0.02
CA GLN A 65 20.01 3.69 0.43
C GLN A 65 21.20 2.75 0.61
N LYS A 66 21.01 1.59 1.23
CA LYS A 66 22.09 0.61 1.42
C LYS A 66 22.63 0.08 0.09
N GLU A 67 21.75 -0.16 -0.88
CA GLU A 67 22.16 -0.57 -2.23
C GLU A 67 22.93 0.55 -2.95
N ASN A 68 22.47 1.79 -2.82
CA ASN A 68 23.16 2.95 -3.38
C ASN A 68 24.54 3.16 -2.73
N ASP A 69 24.66 3.02 -1.40
CA ASP A 69 25.93 3.12 -0.68
C ASP A 69 26.91 2.04 -1.15
N HIS A 70 26.40 0.82 -1.34
CA HIS A 70 27.22 -0.29 -1.84
C HIS A 70 27.73 -0.01 -3.25
N TRP A 71 26.85 0.44 -4.15
CA TRP A 71 27.21 0.81 -5.50
C TRP A 71 28.21 1.98 -5.54
N ALA A 72 28.03 2.99 -4.68
CA ALA A 72 28.94 4.12 -4.57
C ALA A 72 30.35 3.68 -4.16
N LEU A 73 30.46 2.74 -3.21
CA LEU A 73 31.75 2.16 -2.80
C LEU A 73 32.42 1.33 -3.90
N GLU A 74 31.65 0.75 -4.82
CA GLU A 74 32.19 -0.02 -5.95
C GLU A 74 32.63 0.86 -7.12
N VAL A 75 31.91 1.96 -7.38
CA VAL A 75 32.04 2.73 -8.64
C VAL A 75 32.72 4.08 -8.45
N LEU A 76 32.57 4.72 -7.29
CA LEU A 76 33.17 6.02 -7.02
C LEU A 76 34.53 5.88 -6.33
N SER A 77 35.36 6.90 -6.45
CA SER A 77 36.64 7.01 -5.75
C SER A 77 37.03 8.47 -5.54
N GLY A 78 38.00 8.72 -4.65
CA GLY A 78 38.51 10.06 -4.38
C GLY A 78 37.43 11.03 -3.91
N ASP A 79 37.48 12.26 -4.42
CA ASP A 79 36.60 13.34 -3.98
C ASP A 79 35.12 13.06 -4.26
N ALA A 80 34.79 12.39 -5.38
CA ALA A 80 33.41 12.01 -5.71
C ALA A 80 32.79 11.03 -4.69
N LEU A 81 33.60 10.13 -4.12
CA LEU A 81 33.16 9.26 -3.03
C LEU A 81 33.02 10.06 -1.72
N GLY A 82 33.93 11.00 -1.47
CA GLY A 82 33.89 11.91 -0.34
C GLY A 82 32.67 12.84 -0.34
N GLU A 83 32.27 13.35 -1.51
CA GLU A 83 31.07 14.15 -1.72
C GLU A 83 29.79 13.32 -1.49
N TYR A 84 29.72 12.11 -2.05
CA TYR A 84 28.56 11.22 -1.89
C TYR A 84 28.23 10.95 -0.40
N PHE A 85 29.24 10.61 0.39
CA PHE A 85 29.08 10.38 1.84
C PHE A 85 29.08 11.68 2.67
N ASN A 86 29.14 12.86 2.03
CA ASN A 86 29.20 14.18 2.67
C ASN A 86 30.38 14.33 3.68
N VAL A 87 31.48 13.64 3.42
CA VAL A 87 32.72 13.69 4.23
C VAL A 87 33.64 14.81 3.77
N ILE A 88 33.53 15.21 2.49
CA ILE A 88 34.10 16.43 1.97
C ILE A 88 32.94 17.42 1.83
N LYS A 89 33.08 18.57 2.49
CA LYS A 89 32.23 19.73 2.32
C LYS A 89 33.16 20.90 2.00
N ASP A 90 32.84 21.65 0.96
CA ASP A 90 33.55 22.88 0.57
C ASP A 90 33.80 23.81 1.78
#